data_AF-A0A7S1IYM4-F1
#
_entry.id   AF-A0A7S1IYM4-F1
#
_cell.length_a   1.000
_cell.length_b   1.000
_cell.length_c   1.000
_cell.angle_alpha   90.00
_cell.angle_beta   90.00
_cell.angle_gamma   90.00
#
_symmetry.space_group_name_H-M   'P 1'
#
loop_
_entity.id
_entity.type
_entity.pdbx_description
1 polymer ?
#
loop_
_entity_poly.entity_id
_entity_poly.type
_entity_poly.pdbx_seq_one_letter_code
_entity_poly.pdbx_strand_id
1 'polypeptide(L)'
;TKQGPVETWASHIADPTSANILASGDLGSLAMFASTSSWYGPNRNKWLGPFDAPTPSYLKGELAGDYGFDTAGFGANPEDLKRYVEAEIQHARWAMLGTLGCLFPELSNKFFGFKYDEPIWFKAGAKIFDGGIDYLGSPGLVHAQSLLGIAAAQVVLMGACEAYRVAGGPLGEGLDIN
;
A
#
# COMPACT_ATOMS: atom_id res chain seq x y z
N THR A 1 22.13 7.11 -30.93
CA THR A 1 22.43 7.63 -32.29
C THR A 1 21.35 8.61 -32.67
N LYS A 2 21.71 9.83 -33.11
CA LYS A 2 20.78 10.94 -33.33
C LYS A 2 20.03 10.75 -34.66
N GLN A 3 18.82 10.21 -34.62
CA GLN A 3 17.95 10.11 -35.80
C GLN A 3 17.19 11.43 -36.03
N GLY A 4 16.96 11.75 -37.29
CA GLY A 4 16.32 13.00 -37.72
C GLY A 4 14.80 13.01 -37.51
N PRO A 5 14.15 14.19 -37.52
CA PRO A 5 12.71 14.31 -37.27
C PRO A 5 11.82 13.48 -38.22
N VAL A 6 12.28 13.27 -39.45
CA VAL A 6 11.57 12.52 -40.49
C VAL A 6 11.69 11.00 -40.26
N GLU A 7 12.81 10.54 -39.70
CA GLU A 7 13.06 9.14 -39.38
C GLU A 7 12.20 8.69 -38.18
N THR A 8 12.02 9.58 -37.20
CA THR A 8 11.11 9.40 -36.05
C THR A 8 9.63 9.37 -36.45
N TRP A 9 9.25 10.10 -37.50
CA TRP A 9 7.88 10.08 -38.02
C TRP A 9 7.60 8.84 -38.88
N ALA A 10 8.58 8.40 -39.67
CA ALA A 10 8.46 7.19 -40.47
C ALA A 10 8.30 5.94 -39.59
N SER A 11 9.01 5.87 -38.46
CA SER A 11 8.83 4.77 -37.50
C SER A 11 7.47 4.81 -36.78
N HIS A 12 6.94 6.00 -36.49
CA HIS A 12 5.61 6.18 -35.90
C HIS A 12 4.45 5.76 -36.83
N ILE A 13 4.61 5.92 -38.15
CA ILE A 13 3.62 5.52 -39.16
C ILE A 13 3.76 4.04 -39.51
N ALA A 14 4.99 3.50 -39.46
CA ALA A 14 5.25 2.09 -39.79
C ALA A 14 4.70 1.11 -38.73
N ASP A 15 4.59 1.53 -37.48
CA ASP A 15 3.95 0.73 -36.41
C ASP A 15 3.13 1.63 -35.45
N PRO A 16 1.88 1.96 -35.82
CA PRO A 16 1.02 2.80 -34.99
C PRO A 16 0.52 2.07 -33.73
N THR A 17 0.65 0.74 -33.68
CA THR A 17 0.11 -0.14 -32.64
C THR A 17 1.05 -0.33 -31.44
N SER A 18 2.37 -0.24 -31.62
CA SER A 18 3.30 -0.12 -30.49
C SER A 18 3.31 1.27 -29.86
N ALA A 19 2.88 2.30 -30.61
CA ALA A 19 2.89 3.69 -30.16
C ALA A 19 1.59 4.18 -29.51
N ASN A 20 0.41 3.72 -29.94
CA ASN A 20 -0.89 4.20 -29.45
C ASN A 20 -1.74 3.07 -28.87
N ILE A 21 -1.37 2.59 -27.67
CA ILE A 21 -2.18 2.38 -26.44
C ILE A 21 -3.66 1.88 -26.50
N LEU A 22 -4.34 1.74 -27.65
CA LEU A 22 -5.78 1.60 -27.68
C LEU A 22 -6.33 0.89 -28.94
N ALA A 23 -5.83 -0.29 -29.26
CA ALA A 23 -6.60 -1.28 -30.03
C ALA A 23 -7.08 -2.38 -29.06
N SER A 24 -8.02 -1.99 -28.19
CA SER A 24 -9.08 -2.84 -27.63
C SER A 24 -8.70 -4.24 -27.12
N GLY A 25 -8.70 -4.39 -25.79
CA GLY A 25 -9.61 -5.39 -25.19
C GLY A 25 -9.04 -6.61 -24.48
N ASP A 26 -7.73 -6.88 -24.52
CA ASP A 26 -7.16 -8.03 -23.81
C ASP A 26 -6.26 -7.62 -22.65
N LEU A 27 -6.73 -7.88 -21.43
CA LEU A 27 -6.06 -7.70 -20.14
C LEU A 27 -4.76 -8.52 -19.97
N GLY A 28 -4.30 -9.23 -21.01
CA GLY A 28 -3.09 -10.06 -20.98
C GLY A 28 -1.76 -9.31 -21.27
N SER A 29 -1.79 -8.12 -21.86
CA SER A 29 -0.57 -7.43 -22.34
C SER A 29 0.13 -6.53 -21.30
N LEU A 30 -0.52 -6.25 -20.16
CA LEU A 30 0.10 -5.49 -19.05
C LEU A 30 1.29 -6.24 -18.43
N ALA A 31 1.31 -7.57 -18.48
CA ALA A 31 2.41 -8.37 -17.95
C ALA A 31 3.72 -8.22 -18.77
N MET A 32 3.65 -7.94 -20.07
CA MET A 32 4.84 -7.84 -20.92
C MET A 32 5.56 -6.48 -20.85
N PHE A 33 4.87 -5.39 -20.49
CA PHE A 33 5.52 -4.08 -20.26
C PHE A 33 6.21 -3.96 -18.89
N ALA A 34 5.93 -4.88 -17.96
CA ALA A 34 6.66 -4.94 -16.69
C ALA A 34 8.16 -5.20 -16.92
N SER A 35 8.51 -6.07 -17.89
CA SER A 35 9.88 -6.46 -18.23
C SER A 35 10.80 -5.31 -18.69
N THR A 36 10.24 -4.17 -19.12
CA THR A 36 11.00 -2.99 -19.58
C THR A 36 10.91 -1.80 -18.63
N SER A 37 10.19 -1.95 -17.52
CA SER A 37 10.08 -0.88 -16.52
C SER A 37 11.34 -0.81 -15.64
N SER A 38 11.68 0.38 -15.14
CA SER A 38 12.77 0.59 -14.17
C SER A 38 12.52 -0.10 -12.81
N TRP A 39 11.39 -0.79 -12.65
CA TRP A 39 10.91 -1.33 -11.38
C TRP A 39 10.95 -2.86 -11.32
N TYR A 40 11.01 -3.55 -12.47
CA TYR A 40 11.02 -5.00 -12.53
C TYR A 40 12.21 -5.54 -13.33
N GLY A 41 12.49 -6.83 -13.15
CA GLY A 41 13.57 -7.54 -13.83
C GLY A 41 14.98 -7.18 -13.32
N PRO A 42 16.02 -7.67 -14.02
CA PRO A 42 17.41 -7.51 -13.59
C PRO A 42 17.87 -6.06 -13.53
N ASN A 43 17.39 -5.22 -14.46
CA ASN A 43 17.76 -3.82 -14.61
C ASN A 43 16.93 -2.85 -13.76
N ARG A 44 16.19 -3.34 -12.77
CA ARG A 44 15.44 -2.48 -11.82
C ARG A 44 16.34 -1.58 -10.98
N ASN A 45 15.77 -0.50 -10.47
CA ASN A 45 16.41 0.37 -9.48
C ASN A 45 16.80 -0.42 -8.22
N LYS A 46 17.99 -0.16 -7.69
CA LYS A 46 18.53 -0.83 -6.49
C LYS A 46 18.63 0.15 -5.33
N TRP A 47 18.58 -0.35 -4.09
CA TRP A 47 18.54 0.48 -2.90
C TRP A 47 19.81 1.34 -2.71
N LEU A 48 20.96 0.87 -3.22
CA LEU A 48 22.23 1.60 -3.23
C LEU A 48 22.48 2.43 -4.51
N GLY A 49 21.50 2.51 -5.42
CA GLY A 49 21.57 3.35 -6.61
C GLY A 49 22.81 3.08 -7.49
N PRO A 50 23.77 4.02 -7.59
CA PRO A 50 24.94 3.88 -8.45
C PRO A 50 26.04 2.94 -7.89
N PHE A 51 25.97 2.55 -6.62
CA PHE A 51 26.95 1.64 -6.06
C PHE A 51 26.60 0.20 -6.44
N ASP A 52 27.59 -0.53 -6.97
CA ASP A 52 27.46 -1.93 -7.35
C ASP A 52 27.41 -2.80 -6.10
N ALA A 53 26.19 -2.95 -5.57
CA ALA A 53 25.92 -3.75 -4.39
C ALA A 53 25.48 -5.16 -4.79
N PRO A 54 26.01 -6.21 -4.16
CA PRO A 54 25.56 -7.56 -4.42
C PRO A 54 24.09 -7.69 -4.00
N THR A 55 23.20 -7.82 -4.98
CA THR A 55 21.80 -8.15 -4.72
C THR A 55 21.66 -9.65 -4.53
N PRO A 56 20.90 -10.12 -3.53
CA PRO A 56 20.67 -11.54 -3.34
C PRO A 56 20.03 -12.20 -4.57
N SER A 57 20.47 -13.42 -4.90
CA SER A 57 20.06 -14.13 -6.12
C SER A 57 18.58 -14.53 -6.17
N TYR A 58 17.92 -14.60 -5.00
CA TYR A 58 16.49 -14.85 -4.88
C TYR A 58 15.63 -13.61 -5.14
N LEU A 59 16.20 -12.39 -5.12
CA LEU A 59 15.51 -11.14 -5.42
C LEU A 59 15.70 -10.75 -6.90
N LYS A 60 14.86 -11.33 -7.75
CA LYS A 60 14.97 -11.25 -9.22
C LYS A 60 14.33 -10.00 -9.84
N GLY A 61 13.59 -9.21 -9.06
CA GLY A 61 12.79 -8.12 -9.60
C GLY A 61 11.42 -8.54 -10.10
N GLU A 62 10.86 -9.62 -9.57
CA GLU A 62 9.51 -10.08 -9.90
C GLU A 62 8.45 -9.42 -9.00
N LEU A 63 8.84 -9.02 -7.78
CA LEU A 63 7.98 -8.39 -6.79
C LEU A 63 7.97 -6.86 -6.97
N ALA A 64 6.83 -6.23 -6.71
CA ALA A 64 6.72 -4.78 -6.68
C ALA A 64 7.52 -4.22 -5.49
N GLY A 65 8.31 -3.16 -5.72
CA GLY A 65 9.17 -2.57 -4.69
C GLY A 65 10.47 -3.33 -4.42
N ASP A 66 10.80 -4.35 -5.21
CA ASP A 66 12.05 -5.07 -5.07
C ASP A 66 13.24 -4.18 -5.47
N TYR A 67 13.96 -3.63 -4.49
CA TYR A 67 15.22 -2.91 -4.70
C TYR A 67 16.46 -3.72 -4.35
N GLY A 68 16.30 -5.03 -4.11
CA GLY A 68 17.40 -5.92 -3.74
C GLY A 68 17.94 -5.67 -2.32
N PHE A 69 17.13 -5.12 -1.42
CA PHE A 69 17.52 -4.85 -0.03
C PHE A 69 17.16 -6.04 0.87
N ASP A 70 18.06 -7.00 0.98
CA ASP A 70 18.02 -8.03 2.03
C ASP A 70 19.45 -8.38 2.47
N THR A 71 20.05 -7.49 3.26
CA THR A 71 21.42 -7.68 3.79
C THR A 71 21.48 -8.69 4.93
N ALA A 72 20.34 -8.95 5.58
CA ALA A 72 20.22 -9.90 6.70
C ALA A 72 19.87 -11.33 6.25
N GLY A 73 19.38 -11.49 5.01
CA GLY A 73 19.08 -12.78 4.40
C GLY A 73 17.77 -13.43 4.88
N PHE A 74 16.81 -12.64 5.36
CA PHE A 74 15.54 -13.18 5.87
C PHE A 74 14.66 -13.78 4.76
N GLY A 75 14.79 -13.29 3.52
CA GLY A 75 14.00 -13.72 2.37
C GLY A 75 14.59 -14.89 1.57
N ALA A 76 15.64 -15.55 2.08
CA ALA A 76 16.33 -16.61 1.34
C ALA A 76 15.44 -17.83 1.02
N ASN A 77 14.49 -18.14 1.89
CA ASN A 77 13.48 -19.18 1.66
C ASN A 77 12.28 -18.58 0.92
N PRO A 78 11.81 -19.17 -0.21
CA PRO A 78 10.71 -18.60 -0.99
C PRO A 78 9.38 -18.58 -0.25
N GLU A 79 9.14 -19.53 0.66
CA GLU A 79 7.92 -19.55 1.48
C GLU A 79 7.90 -18.42 2.52
N ASP A 80 9.04 -18.17 3.18
CA ASP A 80 9.19 -17.08 4.14
C ASP A 80 9.10 -15.73 3.43
N LEU A 81 9.70 -15.60 2.24
CA LEU A 81 9.60 -14.40 1.42
C LEU A 81 8.14 -14.05 1.10
N LYS A 82 7.33 -15.04 0.71
CA LYS A 82 5.90 -14.81 0.44
C LYS A 82 5.18 -14.28 1.69
N ARG A 83 5.44 -14.86 2.86
CA ARG A 83 4.85 -14.41 4.14
C ARG A 83 5.31 -13.00 4.51
N TYR A 84 6.57 -12.66 4.26
CA TYR A 84 7.09 -11.32 4.53
C TYR A 84 6.50 -10.27 3.60
N VAL A 85 6.26 -10.58 2.32
CA VAL A 85 5.57 -9.67 1.39
C VAL A 85 4.13 -9.41 1.85
N GLU A 86 3.40 -10.46 2.24
CA GLU A 86 2.05 -10.31 2.79
C GLU A 86 2.04 -9.44 4.05
N ALA A 87 3.02 -9.66 4.95
CA ALA A 87 3.18 -8.85 6.15
C ALA A 87 3.54 -7.38 5.82
N GLU A 88 4.46 -7.15 4.91
CA GLU A 88 4.89 -5.81 4.47
C GLU A 88 3.70 -4.99 3.95
N ILE A 89 2.89 -5.58 3.07
CA ILE A 89 1.72 -4.91 2.50
C ILE A 89 0.70 -4.56 3.58
N GLN A 90 0.45 -5.48 4.53
CA GLN A 90 -0.51 -5.24 5.60
C GLN A 90 -0.02 -4.13 6.54
N HIS A 91 1.26 -4.12 6.90
CA HIS A 91 1.85 -3.06 7.72
C HIS A 91 1.84 -1.72 6.99
N ALA A 92 2.16 -1.68 5.69
CA ALA A 92 2.13 -0.46 4.90
C ALA A 92 0.72 0.15 4.83
N ARG A 93 -0.32 -0.67 4.61
CA ARG A 93 -1.72 -0.22 4.58
C ARG A 93 -2.16 0.38 5.91
N TRP A 94 -1.85 -0.28 7.03
CA TRP A 94 -2.13 0.26 8.36
C TRP A 94 -1.31 1.51 8.66
N ALA A 95 -0.04 1.58 8.23
CA ALA A 95 0.80 2.75 8.43
C ALA A 95 0.30 3.98 7.65
N MET A 96 -0.22 3.80 6.44
CA MET A 96 -0.84 4.90 5.68
C MET A 96 -2.08 5.45 6.41
N LEU A 97 -2.94 4.57 6.93
CA LEU A 97 -4.11 4.99 7.73
C LEU A 97 -3.69 5.61 9.06
N GLY A 98 -2.67 5.06 9.72
CA GLY A 98 -2.14 5.55 10.99
C GLY A 98 -1.50 6.92 10.86
N THR A 99 -0.68 7.16 9.86
CA THR A 99 -0.04 8.47 9.61
C THR A 99 -1.07 9.55 9.34
N LEU A 100 -2.08 9.26 8.49
CA LEU A 100 -3.19 10.17 8.26
C LEU A 100 -3.98 10.43 9.55
N GLY A 101 -4.33 9.38 10.31
CA GLY A 101 -5.08 9.49 11.56
C GLY A 101 -4.34 10.22 12.68
N CYS A 102 -3.01 10.17 12.71
CA CYS A 102 -2.21 10.94 13.67
C CYS A 102 -2.13 12.43 13.30
N LEU A 103 -1.97 12.74 12.01
CA LEU A 103 -1.81 14.12 11.54
C LEU A 103 -3.14 14.88 11.45
N PHE A 104 -4.22 14.18 11.08
CA PHE A 104 -5.50 14.82 10.78
C PHE A 104 -6.08 15.60 11.96
N PRO A 105 -6.23 15.07 13.19
CA PRO A 105 -6.82 15.83 14.31
C PRO A 105 -6.01 17.09 14.67
N GLU A 106 -4.68 17.03 14.60
CA GLU A 106 -3.81 18.18 14.86
C GLU A 106 -3.94 19.27 13.78
N LEU A 107 -3.97 18.87 12.50
CA LEU A 107 -4.15 19.78 11.37
C LEU A 107 -5.56 20.38 11.36
N SER A 108 -6.58 19.55 11.59
CA SER A 108 -7.98 19.93 11.67
C SER A 108 -8.25 20.96 12.77
N ASN A 109 -7.58 20.83 13.93
CA ASN A 109 -7.67 21.82 14.99
C ASN A 109 -7.11 23.18 14.57
N LYS A 110 -5.91 23.18 13.97
CA LYS A 110 -5.17 24.40 13.63
C LYS A 110 -5.73 25.15 12.42
N PHE A 111 -6.12 24.42 11.38
CA PHE A 111 -6.42 25.01 10.07
C PHE A 111 -7.91 25.00 9.72
N PHE A 112 -8.69 24.05 10.25
CA PHE A 112 -10.08 23.85 9.83
C PHE A 112 -11.11 24.25 10.90
N GLY A 113 -10.65 24.76 12.05
CA GLY A 113 -11.52 25.34 13.09
C GLY A 113 -12.29 24.32 13.92
N PHE A 114 -11.97 23.03 13.82
CA PHE A 114 -12.53 22.00 14.70
C PHE A 114 -11.94 22.12 16.11
N LYS A 115 -12.79 22.07 17.14
CA LYS A 115 -12.33 22.18 18.53
C LYS A 115 -12.17 20.79 19.13
N TYR A 116 -10.94 20.31 19.20
CA TYR A 116 -10.62 19.08 19.93
C TYR A 116 -9.98 19.43 21.27
N ASP A 117 -10.43 18.77 22.33
CA ASP A 117 -9.85 18.92 23.67
C ASP A 117 -8.42 18.38 23.76
N GLU A 118 -8.12 17.29 23.04
CA GLU A 118 -6.76 16.73 22.94
C GLU A 118 -6.53 16.20 21.52
N PRO A 119 -5.90 17.00 20.63
CA PRO A 119 -5.67 16.61 19.24
C PRO A 119 -4.44 15.70 19.05
N ILE A 120 -3.60 15.54 20.08
CA ILE A 120 -2.31 14.85 19.97
C ILE A 120 -2.53 13.34 20.05
N TRP A 121 -2.10 12.60 19.03
CA TRP A 121 -2.42 11.18 18.85
C TRP A 121 -2.02 10.27 20.03
N PHE A 122 -0.86 10.51 20.66
CA PHE A 122 -0.38 9.68 21.77
C PHE A 122 -1.08 9.95 23.11
N LYS A 123 -1.86 11.05 23.21
CA LYS A 123 -2.67 11.38 24.38
C LYS A 123 -4.17 11.15 24.17
N ALA A 124 -4.61 11.02 22.91
CA ALA A 124 -6.02 10.87 22.54
C ALA A 124 -6.74 9.74 23.31
N GLY A 125 -6.05 8.62 23.58
CA GLY A 125 -6.63 7.49 24.31
C GLY A 125 -7.01 7.78 25.77
N ALA A 126 -6.35 8.74 26.43
CA ALA A 126 -6.64 9.07 27.82
C ALA A 126 -7.98 9.81 28.00
N LYS A 127 -8.49 10.47 26.93
CA LYS A 127 -9.71 11.29 27.00
C LYS A 127 -10.98 10.49 27.27
N ILE A 128 -10.98 9.19 27.02
CA ILE A 128 -12.13 8.34 27.36
C ILE A 128 -12.43 8.35 28.87
N PHE A 129 -11.41 8.60 29.71
CA PHE A 129 -11.57 8.67 31.16
C PHE A 129 -11.94 10.07 31.68
N ASP A 130 -11.90 11.08 30.81
CA ASP A 130 -12.09 12.51 31.13
C ASP A 130 -13.40 13.04 30.53
N GLY A 131 -14.50 12.31 30.75
CA GLY A 131 -15.84 12.70 30.29
C GLY A 131 -16.29 12.10 28.96
N GLY A 132 -15.41 11.38 28.25
CA GLY A 132 -15.71 10.68 27.01
C GLY A 132 -14.99 11.26 25.79
N ILE A 133 -15.11 10.59 24.65
CA ILE A 133 -14.50 11.02 23.38
C ILE A 133 -15.58 11.44 22.41
N ASP A 134 -15.50 12.70 21.97
CA ASP A 134 -16.38 13.26 20.95
C ASP A 134 -15.75 13.19 19.56
N TYR A 135 -16.52 12.71 18.58
CA TYR A 135 -16.09 12.76 17.18
C TYR A 135 -16.14 14.20 16.65
N LEU A 136 -15.03 14.69 16.10
CA LEU A 136 -14.87 16.07 15.59
C LEU A 136 -15.12 17.18 16.64
N GLY A 137 -15.12 16.83 17.93
CA GLY A 137 -15.40 17.79 19.02
C GLY A 137 -16.88 18.17 19.16
N SER A 138 -17.79 17.40 18.56
CA SER A 138 -19.23 17.61 18.68
C SER A 138 -19.91 16.44 19.39
N PRO A 139 -20.57 16.66 20.54
CA PRO A 139 -21.33 15.62 21.26
C PRO A 139 -22.50 15.04 20.46
N GLY A 140 -22.95 15.72 19.39
CA GLY A 140 -24.08 15.28 18.57
C GLY A 140 -23.75 14.17 17.57
N LEU A 141 -22.48 13.79 17.44
CA LEU A 141 -22.03 12.75 16.50
C LEU A 141 -21.84 11.41 17.23
N VAL A 142 -20.64 11.19 17.76
CA VAL A 142 -20.31 10.01 18.56
C VAL A 142 -19.78 10.52 19.87
N HIS A 143 -20.42 10.11 20.97
CA HIS A 143 -19.98 10.38 22.33
C HIS A 143 -19.66 9.05 23.00
N ALA A 144 -18.37 8.71 23.01
CA ALA A 144 -17.87 7.42 23.48
C ALA A 144 -17.47 7.49 24.96
N GLN A 145 -18.16 6.75 25.83
CA GLN A 145 -17.83 6.68 27.26
C GLN A 145 -17.37 5.30 27.74
N SER A 146 -17.79 4.22 27.08
CA SER A 146 -17.48 2.84 27.52
C SER A 146 -16.27 2.28 26.79
N LEU A 147 -15.11 2.22 27.46
CA LEU A 147 -13.91 1.58 26.92
C LEU A 147 -14.16 0.10 26.60
N LEU A 148 -14.85 -0.62 27.50
CA LEU A 148 -15.16 -2.03 27.29
C LEU A 148 -16.10 -2.24 26.11
N GLY A 149 -17.06 -1.34 25.90
CA GLY A 149 -17.95 -1.39 24.74
C GLY A 149 -17.17 -1.24 23.43
N ILE A 150 -16.27 -0.25 23.37
CA ILE A 150 -15.44 0.00 22.18
C ILE A 150 -14.46 -1.15 21.94
N ALA A 151 -13.78 -1.63 22.99
CA ALA A 151 -12.83 -2.74 22.89
C ALA A 151 -13.52 -4.03 22.44
N ALA A 152 -14.70 -4.36 22.99
CA ALA A 152 -15.47 -5.53 22.59
C ALA A 152 -15.94 -5.41 21.13
N ALA A 153 -16.48 -4.26 20.74
CA ALA A 153 -16.87 -4.02 19.35
C ALA A 153 -15.68 -4.14 18.39
N GLN A 154 -14.52 -3.59 18.76
CA GLN A 154 -13.30 -3.68 17.97
C GLN A 154 -12.83 -5.14 17.82
N VAL A 155 -12.78 -5.91 18.91
CA VAL A 155 -12.34 -7.32 18.86
C VAL A 155 -13.29 -8.16 18.01
N VAL A 156 -14.60 -7.97 18.15
CA VAL A 156 -15.58 -8.73 17.36
C VAL A 156 -15.51 -8.36 15.88
N LEU A 157 -15.49 -7.06 15.56
CA LEU A 157 -15.47 -6.60 14.16
C LEU A 157 -14.13 -6.92 13.48
N MET A 158 -13.01 -6.57 14.10
CA MET A 158 -11.69 -6.86 13.52
C MET A 158 -11.41 -8.35 13.50
N GLY A 159 -11.86 -9.11 14.51
CA GLY A 159 -11.76 -10.56 14.52
C GLY A 159 -12.50 -11.20 13.35
N ALA A 160 -13.71 -10.73 13.04
CA ALA A 160 -14.46 -11.19 11.88
C ALA A 160 -13.78 -10.79 10.55
N CYS A 161 -13.32 -9.55 10.42
CA CYS A 161 -12.63 -9.08 9.21
C CYS A 161 -11.32 -9.85 8.95
N GLU A 162 -10.49 -10.05 9.97
CA GLU A 162 -9.25 -10.82 9.85
C GLU A 162 -9.52 -12.31 9.60
N ALA A 163 -10.59 -12.88 10.18
CA ALA A 163 -11.03 -14.24 9.86
C ALA A 163 -11.42 -14.37 8.38
N TYR A 164 -12.16 -13.41 7.81
CA TYR A 164 -12.48 -13.42 6.38
C TYR A 164 -11.26 -13.22 5.48
N ARG A 165 -10.26 -12.45 5.92
CA ARG A 165 -9.00 -12.30 5.19
C ARG A 165 -8.22 -13.62 5.11
N VAL A 166 -8.28 -14.46 6.14
CA VAL A 166 -7.52 -15.72 6.22
C VAL A 166 -8.30 -16.91 5.67
N ALA A 167 -9.59 -17.03 5.97
CA ALA A 167 -10.41 -18.19 5.63
C ALA A 167 -11.16 -18.04 4.29
N GLY A 168 -11.08 -16.87 3.65
CA GLY A 168 -11.93 -16.51 2.53
C GLY A 168 -13.35 -16.15 2.99
N GLY A 169 -14.03 -15.34 2.18
CA GLY A 169 -15.42 -14.94 2.46
C GLY A 169 -16.43 -16.08 2.24
N PRO A 170 -17.69 -15.90 2.64
CA PRO A 170 -18.77 -16.88 2.40
C PRO A 170 -19.03 -17.17 0.91
N LEU A 171 -18.46 -16.37 0.00
CA LEU A 171 -18.56 -16.50 -1.45
C LEU A 171 -17.46 -17.40 -2.06
N GLY A 172 -16.60 -17.98 -1.23
CA GLY A 172 -15.57 -18.95 -1.63
C GLY A 172 -14.27 -18.34 -2.14
N GLU A 173 -13.16 -19.03 -1.89
CA GLU A 173 -11.88 -18.82 -2.57
C GLU A 173 -11.99 -19.39 -4.00
N GLY A 174 -12.34 -18.56 -4.99
CA GLY A 174 -12.42 -19.05 -6.38
C GLY A 174 -13.06 -18.12 -7.41
N LEU A 175 -13.63 -16.97 -7.03
CA LEU A 175 -14.19 -16.01 -7.98
C LEU A 175 -13.20 -14.95 -8.49
N ASP A 176 -11.98 -14.90 -7.93
CA ASP A 176 -11.01 -13.82 -8.21
C ASP A 176 -9.93 -14.18 -9.27
N ILE A 177 -10.12 -15.26 -10.06
CA ILE A 177 -9.14 -15.70 -11.10
C ILE A 177 -9.74 -15.98 -12.50
N ASN A 178 -10.77 -15.25 -12.94
CA ASN A 178 -11.12 -15.18 -14.37
C ASN A 178 -10.94 -13.76 -14.91
#